data_AF-A0A7V0P062-F1
#
_entry.id   AF-A0A7V0P062-F1
#
_cell.length_a   1.000
_cell.length_b   1.000
_cell.length_c   1.000
_cell.angle_alpha   90.00
_cell.angle_beta   90.00
_cell.angle_gamma   90.00
#
_symmetry.space_group_name_H-M   'P 1'
#
loop_
_entity.id
_entity.type
_entity.pdbx_description
1 polymer ?
#
loop_
_entity_poly.entity_id
_entity_poly.type
_entity_poly.pdbx_seq_one_letter_code
_entity_poly.pdbx_strand_id
1 'polypeptide(L)' 'MFIILVIIGMVALLGGIIISFRPDILDKYLNLSAYLSETEMTYIGYVMGIIGLILVLISKSRF' A
#
# COMPACT_ATOMS: atom_id res chain seq x y z
N MET A 1 -16.25 -13.09 -5.69
CA MET A 1 -15.27 -13.12 -4.58
C MET A 1 -13.83 -12.91 -5.07
N PHE A 2 -13.35 -13.69 -6.05
CA PHE A 2 -12.00 -13.55 -6.63
C PHE A 2 -11.69 -12.15 -7.22
N ILE A 3 -12.60 -11.57 -8.01
CA ILE A 3 -12.42 -10.24 -8.62
C ILE A 3 -12.28 -9.14 -7.55
N ILE A 4 -13.02 -9.25 -6.44
CA ILE A 4 -12.96 -8.28 -5.34
C ILE A 4 -11.58 -8.32 -4.67
N LEU A 5 -11.01 -9.51 -4.45
CA LEU A 5 -9.64 -9.64 -3.95
C LEU A 5 -8.59 -9.04 -4.87
N VAL A 6 -8.75 -9.21 -6.19
CA VAL A 6 -7.85 -8.60 -7.19
C VAL A 6 -7.92 -7.08 -7.11
N ILE A 7 -9.12 -6.51 -7.04
CA ILE A 7 -9.32 -5.06 -6.96
C ILE A 7 -8.72 -4.51 -5.67
N ILE A 8 -9.02 -5.13 -4.52
CA ILE A 8 -8.48 -4.69 -3.22
C ILE A 8 -6.96 -4.82 -3.20
N GLY A 9 -6.42 -5.93 -3.70
CA GLY A 9 -4.97 -6.15 -3.79
C GLY A 9 -4.28 -5.13 -4.69
N MET A 10 -4.87 -4.79 -5.84
CA MET A 10 -4.37 -3.75 -6.74
C MET A 10 -4.39 -2.35 -6.09
N VAL A 11 -5.48 -1.98 -5.40
CA VAL A 11 -5.56 -0.69 -4.72
C VAL A 11 -4.53 -0.60 -3.59
N ALA A 12 -4.40 -1.65 -2.78
CA ALA A 12 -3.39 -1.70 -1.72
C ALA A 12 -1.96 -1.65 -2.26
N LEU A 13 -1.70 -2.34 -3.39
CA LEU A 13 -0.39 -2.34 -4.04
C LEU A 13 -0.02 -0.97 -4.60
N LEU A 14 -0.93 -0.34 -5.35
CA LEU A 14 -0.72 1.00 -5.91
C LEU A 14 -0.60 2.05 -4.81
N GLY A 15 -1.48 1.98 -3.80
CA GLY A 15 -1.42 2.86 -2.63
C GLY A 15 -0.09 2.71 -1.89
N GLY A 16 0.34 1.48 -1.61
CA GLY A 16 1.61 1.20 -0.95
C GLY A 16 2.82 1.73 -1.72
N ILE A 17 2.84 1.58 -3.05
CA ILE A 17 3.88 2.16 -3.91
C ILE A 17 3.89 3.69 -3.84
N ILE A 18 2.72 4.33 -3.93
CA ILE A 18 2.65 5.79 -3.86
C ILE A 18 3.18 6.30 -2.51
N ILE A 19 2.77 5.64 -1.42
CA ILE A 19 3.22 5.98 -0.05
C ILE A 19 4.74 5.78 0.10
N SER A 20 5.30 4.69 -0.45
CA SER A 20 6.72 4.39 -0.28
C SER A 20 7.64 5.28 -1.10
N PHE A 21 7.22 5.71 -2.30
CA PHE A 21 8.03 6.59 -3.15
C PHE A 21 7.84 8.07 -2.87
N ARG A 22 6.68 8.46 -2.32
CA ARG A 22 6.31 9.87 -2.08
C ARG A 22 5.56 10.03 -0.76
N PRO A 23 6.20 9.76 0.39
CA PRO A 23 5.60 9.96 1.71
C PRO A 23 5.22 11.43 1.94
N ASP A 24 5.94 12.38 1.34
CA ASP A 24 5.68 13.82 1.30
C ASP A 24 4.29 14.19 0.75
N ILE A 25 3.73 13.38 -0.15
CA ILE A 25 2.35 13.59 -0.63
C ILE A 25 1.36 13.27 0.48
N LEU A 26 1.53 12.14 1.17
CA LEU A 26 0.66 11.78 2.30
C LEU A 26 0.77 12.78 3.42
N ASP A 27 1.98 13.23 3.71
CA ASP A 27 2.20 14.24 4.73
C ASP A 27 1.46 15.55 4.40
N LYS A 28 1.50 16.00 3.14
CA LYS A 28 0.77 17.19 2.70
C LYS A 28 -0.75 17.08 2.86
N TYR A 29 -1.33 15.88 2.72
CA TYR A 29 -2.79 15.67 2.79
C TYR A 29 -3.31 15.26 4.16
N LEU A 30 -2.48 14.60 4.97
CA LEU A 30 -2.88 13.98 6.24
C LEU A 30 -2.09 14.52 7.44
N ASN A 31 -1.09 15.38 7.20
CA ASN A 31 -0.22 15.99 8.22
C ASN A 31 0.42 14.94 9.14
N LEU A 32 0.90 13.84 8.55
CA LEU A 32 1.42 12.66 9.24
C LEU A 32 2.79 12.90 9.89
N SER A 33 3.54 13.91 9.46
CA SER A 33 4.82 14.33 10.04
C SER A 33 4.71 14.78 11.50
N ALA A 34 3.50 15.13 11.95
CA ALA A 34 3.23 15.39 13.37
C ALA A 34 3.27 14.11 14.24
N TYR A 35 3.18 12.93 13.63
CA TYR A 35 3.02 11.65 14.32
C TYR A 35 4.02 10.57 13.89
N LEU A 36 4.53 10.65 12.66
CA LEU A 36 5.40 9.64 12.04
C LEU A 36 6.54 10.32 11.29
N SER A 37 7.73 9.73 11.39
CA SER A 37 8.87 10.12 10.57
C SER A 37 8.69 9.68 9.11
N GLU A 38 9.42 10.33 8.20
CA GLU A 38 9.42 9.99 6.78
C GLU A 38 9.83 8.54 6.51
N THR A 39 10.79 8.03 7.30
CA THR A 39 11.24 6.64 7.25
C THR A 39 10.11 5.67 7.64
N GLU A 40 9.33 5.99 8.67
CA GLU A 40 8.20 5.16 9.11
C GLU A 40 7.07 5.16 8.09
N MET A 41 6.76 6.33 7.50
CA MET A 41 5.77 6.43 6.42
C MET A 41 6.19 5.60 5.20
N THR A 42 7.45 5.69 4.81
CA THR A 42 8.03 4.89 3.72
C THR A 42 7.91 3.39 4.00
N TYR A 43 8.21 2.99 5.24
CA TYR A 43 8.09 1.60 5.68
C TYR A 43 6.64 1.09 5.64
N ILE A 44 5.68 1.89 6.09
CA ILE A 44 4.24 1.58 6.01
C ILE A 44 3.81 1.38 4.55
N GLY A 45 4.30 2.23 3.64
CA GLY A 45 4.05 2.08 2.20
C GLY A 45 4.55 0.75 1.66
N TYR A 46 5.78 0.34 2.01
CA TYR A 46 6.32 -0.97 1.63
C TYR A 46 5.47 -2.14 2.17
N VAL A 47 5.09 -2.09 3.44
CA VAL A 47 4.26 -3.14 4.05
C VAL A 47 2.90 -3.23 3.35
N MET A 48 2.23 -2.10 3.08
CA MET A 48 1.00 -2.07 2.29
C MET A 48 1.18 -2.64 0.89
N GLY A 49 2.28 -2.28 0.21
CA GLY A 49 2.59 -2.77 -1.13
C GLY A 49 2.75 -4.29 -1.17
N ILE A 50 3.47 -4.86 -0.20
CA ILE A 50 3.67 -6.30 -0.05
C ILE A 50 2.35 -7.02 0.23
N ILE A 51 1.52 -6.48 1.13
CA ILE A 51 0.18 -7.05 1.42
C ILE A 51 -0.68 -7.06 0.15
N GLY A 52 -0.69 -5.95 -0.60
CA GLY A 52 -1.40 -5.86 -1.88
C GLY A 52 -0.93 -6.91 -2.88
N LEU A 53 0.39 -7.11 -2.99
CA LEU A 53 0.98 -8.13 -3.86
C LEU A 53 0.54 -9.54 -3.46
N ILE A 54 0.61 -9.87 -2.17
CA ILE A 54 0.18 -11.16 -1.63
C ILE A 54 -1.30 -11.41 -1.94
N LEU A 55 -2.17 -10.42 -1.77
CA LEU A 55 -3.60 -10.53 -2.09
C LEU A 55 -3.83 -10.83 -3.58
N VAL A 56 -3.10 -10.17 -4.47
CA VAL A 56 -3.16 -10.44 -5.92
C VAL A 56 -2.65 -11.86 -6.23
N LEU A 57 -1.58 -12.32 -5.60
CA LEU A 57 -1.04 -13.67 -5.83
C LEU A 57 -1.99 -14.76 -5.31
N ILE A 58 -2.52 -14.62 -4.09
CA ILE A 58 -3.51 -15.55 -3.49
C ILE A 58 -4.76 -15.62 -4.36
N SER A 59 -5.17 -14.49 -4.92
CA SER A 59 -6.29 -14.49 -5.84
C SER A 59 -5.99 -15.46 -7.00
N LYS A 60 -4.80 -15.37 -7.63
CA LYS A 60 -4.46 -16.14 -8.82
C LYS A 60 -4.16 -17.62 -8.55
N SER A 61 -3.70 -17.97 -7.35
CA SER A 61 -3.26 -19.34 -7.03
C SER A 61 -4.40 -20.36 -6.85
N ARG A 62 -5.68 -19.95 -6.96
CA ARG A 62 -6.83 -20.86 -6.94
C ARG A 62 -7.23 -21.38 -8.34
N PHE A 63 -6.35 -21.23 -9.33
CA PHE A 63 -6.44 -21.89 -10.64
C PHE A 63 -5.35 -22.95 -10.77
#